data_AF-A0A382EGT0-F1
#
_entry.id   AF-A0A382EGT0-F1
#
_cell.length_a   1.000
_cell.length_b   1.000
_cell.length_c   1.000
_cell.angle_alpha   90.00
_cell.angle_beta   90.00
_cell.angle_gamma   90.00
#
_symmetry.space_group_name_H-M   'P 1'
#
loop_
_entity.id
_entity.type
_entity.pdbx_description
1 polymer ?
#
loop_
_entity_poly.entity_id
_entity_poly.type
_entity_poly.pdbx_seq_one_letter_code
_entity_poly.pdbx_strand_id
1 'polypeptide(L)'
;WEQIEIEAQYACYFERQESDINSYRRDRSRKIPSEIDYRKVGSLSNEAIEKLVEARPATISAAARLPGVTPAALTALMVHLRRWETAATS
;
A
#
# COMPACT_ATOMS: atom_id res chain seq x y z
N TRP A 1 8.26 4.36 -18.54
CA TRP A 1 6.96 5.03 -18.81
C TRP A 1 5.91 4.79 -17.71
N GLU A 2 6.07 3.80 -16.83
CA GLU A 2 5.02 3.35 -15.91
C GLU A 2 4.95 4.10 -14.55
N GLN A 3 5.97 4.90 -14.23
CA GLN A 3 6.12 5.48 -12.88
C GLN A 3 5.34 6.78 -12.67
N ILE A 4 5.17 7.57 -13.74
CA ILE A 4 4.46 8.85 -13.72
C ILE A 4 2.95 8.63 -13.60
N GLU A 5 2.43 7.60 -14.25
CA GLU A 5 1.00 7.32 -14.32
C GLU A 5 0.42 6.86 -12.98
N ILE A 6 1.17 6.00 -12.28
CA ILE A 6 0.84 5.61 -10.90
C ILE A 6 0.99 6.82 -9.98
N GLU A 7 2.05 7.61 -10.07
CA GLU A 7 2.18 8.80 -9.21
C GLU A 7 1.03 9.78 -9.41
N ALA A 8 0.60 10.01 -10.64
CA ALA A 8 -0.52 10.89 -10.98
C ALA A 8 -1.86 10.35 -10.48
N GLN A 9 -2.12 9.05 -10.63
CA GLN A 9 -3.36 8.42 -10.17
C GLN A 9 -3.51 8.52 -8.64
N TYR A 10 -2.39 8.44 -7.91
CA TYR A 10 -2.38 8.53 -6.45
C TYR A 10 -2.37 9.98 -5.98
N ALA A 11 -1.65 10.86 -6.68
CA ALA A 11 -1.72 12.29 -6.43
C ALA A 11 -3.17 12.77 -6.51
N CYS A 12 -3.91 12.40 -7.57
CA CYS A 12 -5.33 12.76 -7.71
C CYS A 12 -6.22 12.16 -6.60
N TYR A 13 -5.95 10.94 -6.14
CA TYR A 13 -6.68 10.32 -5.04
C TYR A 13 -6.40 10.99 -3.67
N PHE A 14 -5.16 11.46 -3.45
CA PHE A 14 -4.71 12.08 -2.20
C PHE A 14 -4.66 13.61 -2.23
N GLU A 15 -4.94 14.26 -3.36
CA GLU A 15 -4.93 15.72 -3.56
C GLU A 15 -5.97 16.46 -2.70
N ARG A 16 -6.91 15.73 -2.09
CA ARG A 16 -7.82 16.29 -1.08
C ARG A 16 -7.22 16.37 0.33
N GLN A 17 -6.10 15.70 0.62
CA GLN A 17 -5.40 15.74 1.91
C GLN A 17 -3.89 15.83 1.70
N GLU A 18 -3.34 17.03 1.74
CA GLU A 18 -1.91 17.32 1.57
C GLU A 18 -0.98 16.55 2.55
N SER A 19 -1.52 16.22 3.74
CA SER A 19 -0.87 15.35 4.75
C SER A 19 -0.61 13.93 4.23
N ASP A 20 -1.55 13.38 3.46
CA ASP A 20 -1.51 12.00 2.99
C ASP A 20 -0.53 11.84 1.84
N ILE A 21 -0.40 12.87 0.98
CA ILE A 21 0.62 12.91 -0.08
C ILE A 21 2.04 12.84 0.53
N ASN A 22 2.30 13.63 1.57
CA ASN A 22 3.61 13.66 2.24
C ASN A 22 3.87 12.37 3.04
N SER A 23 2.83 11.76 3.59
CA SER A 23 2.89 10.44 4.21
C SER A 23 3.20 9.33 3.20
N TYR A 24 2.51 9.32 2.06
CA TYR A 24 2.73 8.37 0.97
C TYR A 24 4.13 8.47 0.38
N ARG A 25 4.62 9.70 0.13
CA ARG A 25 6.00 9.91 -0.35
C ARG A 25 7.05 9.36 0.61
N ARG A 26 6.82 9.48 1.93
CA ARG A 26 7.67 8.87 2.96
C ARG A 26 7.54 7.35 2.99
N ASP A 27 6.34 6.82 2.77
CA ASP A 27 6.04 5.39 2.87
C ASP A 27 6.29 4.60 1.57
N ARG A 28 6.65 5.26 0.48
CA ARG A 28 6.82 4.61 -0.83
C ARG A 28 7.96 3.58 -0.86
N SER A 29 9.04 3.83 -0.11
CA SER A 29 10.16 2.91 0.08
C SER A 29 9.95 1.94 1.26
N ARG A 30 8.81 2.03 1.94
CA ARG A 30 8.53 1.22 3.12
C ARG A 30 8.45 -0.25 2.72
N LYS A 31 9.26 -1.05 3.42
CA LYS A 31 9.32 -2.48 3.19
C LYS A 31 8.08 -3.12 3.76
N ILE A 32 7.53 -4.06 3.02
CA ILE A 32 6.46 -4.91 3.50
C ILE A 32 7.13 -6.13 4.16
N PRO A 33 6.89 -6.40 5.45
CA PRO A 33 7.41 -7.59 6.11
C PRO A 33 6.91 -8.85 5.39
N SER A 34 7.78 -9.85 5.19
CA SER A 34 7.41 -11.12 4.55
C SER A 34 6.38 -11.93 5.35
N GLU A 35 6.22 -11.61 6.62
CA GLU A 35 5.29 -12.24 7.57
C GLU A 35 3.91 -11.57 7.60
N ILE A 36 3.70 -10.51 6.82
CA ILE A 36 2.40 -9.84 6.78
C ILE A 36 1.33 -10.79 6.28
N ASP A 37 0.20 -10.82 7.00
CA ASP A 37 -0.98 -11.53 6.55
C ASP A 37 -1.94 -10.53 5.90
N TYR A 38 -1.91 -10.48 4.56
CA TYR A 38 -2.81 -9.60 3.79
C TYR A 38 -4.29 -9.88 4.07
N ARG A 39 -4.66 -11.09 4.53
CA ARG A 39 -6.04 -11.41 4.91
C ARG A 39 -6.49 -10.69 6.17
N LYS A 40 -5.56 -10.19 6.99
CA LYS A 40 -5.84 -9.39 8.19
C LYS A 40 -5.92 -7.89 7.91
N VAL A 41 -5.64 -7.47 6.67
CA VAL A 41 -5.80 -6.08 6.27
C VAL A 41 -7.28 -5.85 5.98
N GLY A 42 -7.98 -5.23 6.93
CA GLY A 42 -9.38 -4.85 6.76
C GLY A 42 -9.54 -3.93 5.55
N SER A 43 -10.63 -4.11 4.81
CA SER A 43 -10.97 -3.36 3.58
C SER A 43 -10.23 -3.77 2.30
N LEU A 44 -9.41 -4.82 2.31
CA LEU A 44 -8.95 -5.44 1.07
C LEU A 44 -10.06 -6.33 0.46
N SER A 45 -10.22 -6.26 -0.85
CA SER A 45 -11.04 -7.22 -1.59
C SER A 45 -10.30 -8.56 -1.71
N ASN A 46 -11.04 -9.65 -1.91
CA ASN A 46 -10.44 -10.97 -2.14
C ASN A 46 -9.47 -10.96 -3.33
N GLU A 47 -9.81 -10.25 -4.41
CA GLU A 47 -8.93 -10.10 -5.57
C GLU A 47 -7.61 -9.39 -5.20
N ALA A 48 -7.68 -8.27 -4.45
CA ALA A 48 -6.48 -7.58 -4.01
C ALA A 48 -5.63 -8.45 -3.08
N ILE A 49 -6.26 -9.21 -2.18
CA ILE A 49 -5.57 -10.17 -1.30
C ILE A 49 -4.86 -11.23 -2.14
N GLU A 50 -5.54 -11.86 -3.10
CA GLU A 50 -4.95 -12.87 -3.98
C GLU A 50 -3.74 -12.32 -4.73
N LYS A 51 -3.87 -11.14 -5.35
CA LYS A 51 -2.77 -10.48 -6.06
C LYS A 51 -1.58 -10.16 -5.17
N LEU A 52 -1.82 -9.66 -3.96
CA LEU A 52 -0.77 -9.34 -2.99
C LEU A 52 -0.08 -10.60 -2.44
N VAL A 53 -0.86 -11.66 -2.20
CA VAL A 53 -0.35 -12.95 -1.73
C VAL A 53 0.46 -13.66 -2.82
N GLU A 54 0.02 -13.59 -4.08
CA GLU A 54 0.69 -14.16 -5.23
C GLU A 54 1.99 -13.42 -5.55
N ALA A 55 1.93 -12.09 -5.64
CA ALA A 55 3.09 -11.29 -6.02
C ALA A 55 4.10 -11.06 -4.90
N ARG A 56 3.68 -11.17 -3.63
CA ARG A 56 4.48 -10.89 -2.42
C ARG A 56 5.39 -9.66 -2.58
N PRO A 57 4.82 -8.47 -2.83
CA PRO A 57 5.61 -7.28 -3.09
C PRO A 57 6.50 -6.94 -1.88
N ALA A 58 7.77 -6.63 -2.15
CA ALA A 58 8.72 -6.25 -1.10
C ALA A 58 8.48 -4.82 -0.56
N THR A 59 7.77 -3.98 -1.30
CA THR A 59 7.52 -2.57 -0.97
C THR A 59 6.12 -2.14 -1.38
N ILE A 60 5.62 -1.06 -0.76
CA ILE A 60 4.37 -0.40 -1.17
C ILE A 60 4.41 0.01 -2.65
N SER A 61 5.57 0.47 -3.14
CA SER A 61 5.76 0.80 -4.55
C SER A 61 5.53 -0.39 -5.49
N ALA A 62 5.96 -1.59 -5.09
CA ALA A 62 5.75 -2.80 -5.87
C ALA A 62 4.29 -3.24 -5.82
N ALA A 63 3.64 -3.15 -4.65
CA ALA A 63 2.21 -3.44 -4.49
C ALA A 63 1.34 -2.53 -5.37
N ALA A 64 1.71 -1.25 -5.51
CA ALA A 64 0.99 -0.27 -6.33
C ALA A 64 1.02 -0.54 -7.83
N ARG A 65 1.96 -1.37 -8.31
CA ARG A 65 2.04 -1.77 -9.72
C ARG A 65 1.20 -3.00 -10.04
N LEU A 66 0.63 -3.64 -9.04
CA LEU A 66 -0.10 -4.88 -9.25
C LEU A 66 -1.47 -4.60 -9.87
N PRO A 67 -1.79 -5.23 -11.02
CA PRO A 67 -3.11 -5.11 -11.61
C PRO A 67 -4.16 -5.70 -10.66
N GLY A 68 -5.25 -4.97 -10.45
CA GLY A 68 -6.30 -5.33 -9.48
C GLY A 68 -6.06 -4.78 -8.06
N VAL A 69 -4.89 -4.20 -7.78
CA VAL A 69 -4.67 -3.45 -6.53
C VAL A 69 -5.13 -2.01 -6.73
N THR A 70 -6.17 -1.63 -6.00
CA THR A 70 -6.75 -0.28 -6.06
C THR A 70 -6.04 0.68 -5.10
N PRO A 71 -6.17 2.01 -5.31
CA PRO A 71 -5.68 3.00 -4.35
C PRO A 71 -6.21 2.78 -2.93
N ALA A 72 -7.49 2.40 -2.79
CA ALA A 72 -8.11 2.08 -1.50
C ALA A 72 -7.45 0.88 -0.80
N ALA A 73 -7.12 -0.17 -1.56
CA ALA A 73 -6.41 -1.34 -1.04
C ALA A 73 -5.03 -0.96 -0.48
N LEU A 74 -4.31 -0.07 -1.14
CA LEU A 74 -2.99 0.37 -0.68
C LEU A 74 -3.08 1.27 0.54
N THR A 75 -4.09 2.13 0.63
CA THR A 75 -4.34 2.91 1.84
C THR A 75 -4.57 2.00 3.04
N ALA A 76 -5.40 0.96 2.86
CA ALA A 76 -5.63 -0.04 3.90
C ALA A 76 -4.34 -0.77 4.31
N LEU A 77 -3.53 -1.16 3.33
CA LEU A 77 -2.23 -1.81 3.58
C LEU A 77 -1.26 -0.90 4.33
N MET A 78 -1.15 0.38 3.95
CA MET A 78 -0.29 1.36 4.64
C MET A 78 -0.71 1.59 6.08
N VAL A 79 -2.01 1.70 6.36
CA VAL A 79 -2.54 1.83 7.73
C VAL A 79 -2.23 0.57 8.55
N HIS A 80 -2.39 -0.61 7.95
CA HIS A 80 -2.07 -1.87 8.63
C HIS A 80 -0.57 -1.97 8.96
N LEU A 81 0.32 -1.61 8.04
CA LEU A 81 1.77 -1.60 8.26
C LEU A 81 2.17 -0.65 9.39
N ARG A 82 1.60 0.56 9.43
CA ARG A 82 1.85 1.52 10.52
C ARG A 82 1.47 0.93 11.88
N ARG A 83 0.33 0.25 11.97
CA ARG A 83 -0.10 -0.42 13.21
C ARG A 83 0.80 -1.59 13.59
N TRP A 84 1.27 -2.36 12.60
CA TRP A 84 2.18 -3.49 12.81
C TRP A 84 3.52 -3.04 13.40
N GLU A 85 4.09 -1.94 12.90
CA GLU A 85 5.35 -1.41 13.41
C GLU A 85 5.24 -0.82 14.83
N THR A 86 4.16 -0.11 15.15
CA THR A 86 3.92 0.36 16.52
C THR A 86 3.83 -0.80 17.50
N ALA A 87 3.19 -1.91 17.10
CA ALA A 87 3.09 -3.11 17.91
C ALA A 87 4.43 -3.86 18.04
N ALA A 88 5.28 -3.83 17.01
CA ALA A 88 6.61 -4.45 17.04
C ALA A 88 7.65 -3.64 17.86
N THR A 89 7.38 -2.36 18.12
CA THR A 89 8.27 -1.46 18.87
C THR A 89 7.88 -1.33 20.35
N SER A 90 6.82 -2.02 20.80
CA SER A 90 6.31 -2.00 22.19
C SER A 90 6.68 -3.24 22.99
#